data_AF-A0A0Q5YQR8-F1
#
_entry.id   AF-A0A0Q5YQR8-F1
#
_cell.length_a   1.000
_cell.length_b   1.000
_cell.length_c   1.000
_cell.angle_alpha   90.00
_cell.angle_beta   90.00
_cell.angle_gamma   90.00
#
_symmetry.space_group_name_H-M   'P 1'
#
loop_
_entity.id
_entity.type
_entity.pdbx_description
1 polymer ?
#
loop_
_entity_poly.entity_id
_entity_poly.type
_entity_poly.pdbx_seq_one_letter_code
_entity_poly.pdbx_strand_id
1 'polypeptide(L)'
;MSEWWSYRPSDFLMFSARSWGRLLQAWNEALWPLQWGLLAAGVALLVMAARDPRRARPWANVALAAAWAGVAWAFHWQRFADINTGARWFALAFAAQAALLLTLGLGKAPQAPSHGLRRFGLTIASAALLYPLLAPLAGRGWAQAEIAGAMPDPTALFTVGLLLALPQRYRGVLLAIPVLALVVGWTTAWLLRAG
;
A
#
# COMPACT_ATOMS: atom_id res chain seq x y z
N MET A 1 -28.98 -24.66 18.26
CA MET A 1 -27.89 -23.68 18.39
C MET A 1 -26.79 -24.13 17.45
N SER A 2 -26.45 -23.34 16.43
CA SER A 2 -25.29 -23.63 15.58
C SER A 2 -24.04 -23.50 16.44
N GLU A 3 -23.26 -24.57 16.51
CA GLU A 3 -22.10 -24.62 17.39
C GLU A 3 -20.99 -23.74 16.81
N TRP A 4 -20.44 -22.84 17.64
CA TRP A 4 -19.55 -21.75 17.20
C TRP A 4 -18.24 -22.22 16.57
N TRP A 5 -17.93 -23.52 16.67
CA TRP A 5 -16.79 -24.16 16.03
C TRP A 5 -17.01 -24.52 14.54
N SER A 6 -18.22 -24.32 14.01
CA SER A 6 -18.50 -24.49 12.58
C SER A 6 -18.02 -23.30 11.72
N TYR A 7 -17.79 -22.14 12.34
CA TYR A 7 -17.32 -20.94 11.64
C TYR A 7 -15.87 -21.09 11.18
N ARG A 8 -15.64 -20.77 9.92
CA ARG A 8 -14.31 -20.62 9.34
C ARG A 8 -13.89 -19.15 9.38
N PRO A 9 -12.59 -18.85 9.42
CA PRO A 9 -12.10 -17.47 9.32
C PRO A 9 -12.63 -16.69 8.10
N SER A 10 -12.94 -17.38 6.99
CA SER A 10 -13.56 -16.81 5.79
C SER A 10 -14.96 -16.25 6.02
N ASP A 11 -15.71 -16.81 6.97
CA ASP A 11 -17.10 -16.43 7.25
C ASP A 11 -17.19 -15.04 7.92
N PHE A 12 -16.07 -14.54 8.44
CA PHE A 12 -15.95 -13.19 8.98
C PHE A 12 -15.59 -12.14 7.91
N LEU A 13 -15.29 -12.55 6.67
CA LEU A 13 -15.16 -11.59 5.57
C LEU A 13 -16.54 -11.09 5.15
N MET A 14 -16.71 -9.76 5.17
CA MET A 14 -17.98 -9.12 4.81
C MET A 14 -18.24 -9.05 3.29
N PHE A 15 -17.31 -9.57 2.48
CA PHE A 15 -17.38 -9.51 1.02
C PHE A 15 -16.70 -10.72 0.38
N SER A 16 -17.14 -11.07 -0.84
CA SER A 16 -16.57 -12.17 -1.63
C SER A 16 -15.53 -11.69 -2.64
N ALA A 17 -14.73 -12.61 -3.18
CA ALA A 17 -13.74 -12.31 -4.22
C ALA A 17 -14.36 -11.64 -5.46
N ARG A 18 -15.61 -12.02 -5.81
CA ARG A 18 -16.35 -11.41 -6.92
C ARG A 18 -16.72 -9.95 -6.63
N SER A 19 -17.21 -9.66 -5.42
CA SER A 19 -17.52 -8.28 -5.02
C SER A 19 -16.26 -7.42 -4.92
N TRP A 20 -15.16 -7.98 -4.44
CA TRP A 20 -13.85 -7.32 -4.46
C TRP A 20 -13.41 -6.97 -5.88
N GLY A 21 -13.45 -7.91 -6.81
CA GLY A 21 -13.08 -7.67 -8.21
C GLY A 21 -13.90 -6.55 -8.87
N ARG A 22 -15.21 -6.49 -8.61
CA ARG A 22 -16.08 -5.39 -9.10
C ARG A 22 -15.73 -4.04 -8.47
N LEU A 23 -15.42 -4.01 -7.18
CA LEU A 23 -14.95 -2.80 -6.50
C LEU A 23 -13.67 -2.27 -7.16
N LEU A 24 -12.70 -3.15 -7.42
CA LEU A 24 -11.45 -2.77 -8.07
C LEU A 24 -11.66 -2.23 -9.48
N GLN A 25 -12.53 -2.89 -10.26
CA GLN A 25 -12.86 -2.45 -11.60
C GLN A 25 -13.47 -1.04 -11.60
N ALA A 26 -14.54 -0.83 -10.82
CA ALA A 26 -15.19 0.47 -10.72
C ALA A 26 -14.26 1.56 -10.15
N TRP A 27 -13.37 1.19 -9.23
CA TRP A 27 -12.35 2.09 -8.69
C TRP A 27 -11.36 2.55 -9.76
N ASN A 28 -10.81 1.61 -10.53
CA ASN A 28 -9.86 1.93 -11.59
C ASN A 28 -10.51 2.69 -12.74
N GLU A 29 -11.74 2.36 -13.12
CA GLU A 29 -12.50 3.13 -14.12
C GLU A 29 -12.69 4.58 -13.67
N ALA A 30 -13.03 4.82 -12.39
CA ALA A 30 -13.18 6.16 -11.84
C ALA A 30 -11.86 6.94 -11.70
N LEU A 31 -10.73 6.24 -11.57
CA LEU A 31 -9.40 6.86 -11.52
C LEU A 31 -8.78 7.09 -12.90
N TRP A 32 -9.34 6.53 -13.97
CA TRP A 32 -8.77 6.71 -15.29
C TRP A 32 -8.68 8.20 -15.68
N PRO A 33 -7.53 8.71 -16.19
CA PRO A 33 -6.26 8.04 -16.51
C PRO A 33 -5.13 8.23 -15.46
N LEU A 34 -5.46 8.60 -14.22
CA LEU A 34 -4.51 8.95 -13.15
C LEU A 34 -3.46 7.85 -12.88
N GLN A 35 -3.77 6.59 -13.17
CA GLN A 35 -2.87 5.45 -13.03
C GLN A 35 -1.51 5.68 -13.67
N TRP A 36 -1.47 6.28 -14.87
CA TRP A 36 -0.22 6.55 -15.57
C TRP A 36 0.64 7.57 -14.81
N GLY A 37 -0.01 8.58 -14.22
CA GLY A 37 0.65 9.56 -13.37
C GLY A 37 1.22 8.92 -12.09
N LEU A 38 0.46 8.02 -11.45
CA LEU A 38 0.92 7.30 -10.25
C LEU A 38 2.10 6.38 -10.55
N LEU A 39 2.06 5.64 -11.66
CA LEU A 39 3.17 4.79 -12.11
C LEU A 39 4.41 5.63 -12.44
N ALA A 40 4.25 6.73 -13.18
CA ALA A 40 5.34 7.64 -13.50
C ALA A 40 5.97 8.25 -12.25
N ALA A 41 5.15 8.69 -11.28
CA ALA A 41 5.63 9.22 -10.00
C ALA A 41 6.37 8.15 -9.19
N GLY A 42 5.85 6.92 -9.14
CA GLY A 42 6.51 5.79 -8.49
C GLY A 42 7.87 5.46 -9.09
N VAL A 43 7.97 5.40 -10.43
CA VAL A 43 9.24 5.21 -11.15
C VAL A 43 10.20 6.36 -10.87
N ALA A 44 9.74 7.61 -10.92
CA ALA A 44 10.57 8.77 -10.64
C ALA A 44 11.16 8.71 -9.21
N LEU A 45 10.34 8.41 -8.21
CA LEU A 45 10.81 8.24 -6.82
C LEU A 45 11.82 7.10 -6.68
N LEU A 46 11.58 5.96 -7.35
CA LEU A 46 12.50 4.83 -7.35
C LEU A 46 13.86 5.20 -7.96
N VAL A 47 13.86 5.87 -9.11
CA VAL A 47 15.09 6.35 -9.78
C VAL A 47 15.82 7.37 -8.92
N MET A 48 15.10 8.31 -8.30
CA MET A 48 15.69 9.27 -7.37
C MET A 48 16.35 8.54 -6.18
N ALA A 49 15.67 7.59 -5.56
CA ALA A 49 16.20 6.79 -4.45
C ALA A 49 17.44 5.97 -4.86
N ALA A 50 17.46 5.46 -6.09
CA ALA A 50 18.56 4.71 -6.66
C ALA A 50 19.78 5.59 -7.00
N ARG A 51 19.59 6.87 -7.33
CA ARG A 51 20.67 7.81 -7.66
C ARG A 51 21.23 8.52 -6.42
N ASP A 52 20.35 9.15 -5.63
CA ASP A 52 20.74 9.89 -4.44
C ASP A 52 19.66 9.73 -3.35
N PRO A 53 19.87 8.80 -2.39
CA PRO A 53 18.88 8.54 -1.36
C PRO A 53 18.69 9.71 -0.39
N ARG A 54 19.66 10.62 -0.24
CA ARG A 54 19.50 11.79 0.63
C ARG A 54 18.61 12.84 -0.02
N ARG A 55 18.80 13.10 -1.31
CA ARG A 55 17.96 14.03 -2.09
C ARG A 55 16.56 13.48 -2.32
N ALA A 56 16.41 12.17 -2.53
CA ALA A 56 15.11 11.54 -2.76
C ALA A 56 14.20 11.54 -1.53
N ARG A 57 14.78 11.48 -0.33
CA ARG A 57 14.06 11.30 0.94
C ARG A 57 12.88 12.26 1.18
N PRO A 58 13.04 13.60 1.14
CA PRO A 58 11.92 14.50 1.43
C PRO A 58 10.78 14.30 0.41
N TRP A 59 11.12 14.18 -0.87
CA TRP A 59 10.13 13.94 -1.95
C TRP A 59 9.40 12.62 -1.76
N ALA A 60 10.12 11.54 -1.41
CA ALA A 60 9.51 10.26 -1.10
C ALA A 60 8.56 10.35 0.09
N ASN A 61 8.95 10.99 1.20
CA ASN A 61 8.08 11.10 2.37
C ASN A 61 6.82 11.93 2.09
N VAL A 62 6.93 13.05 1.35
CA VAL A 62 5.77 13.87 0.96
C VAL A 62 4.85 13.10 0.00
N ALA A 63 5.41 12.50 -1.04
CA ALA A 63 4.63 11.78 -2.05
C ALA A 63 3.94 10.55 -1.45
N LEU A 64 4.64 9.80 -0.59
CA LEU A 64 4.05 8.69 0.15
C LEU A 64 2.97 9.19 1.11
N ALA A 65 3.18 10.29 1.83
CA ALA A 65 2.15 10.83 2.71
C ALA A 65 0.86 11.20 1.92
N ALA A 66 1.00 11.81 0.75
CA ALA A 66 -0.13 12.10 -0.13
C ALA A 66 -0.83 10.82 -0.61
N ALA A 67 -0.07 9.79 -1.00
CA ALA A 67 -0.60 8.49 -1.37
C ALA A 67 -1.37 7.82 -0.22
N TRP A 68 -0.79 7.77 0.98
CA TRP A 68 -1.41 7.21 2.17
C TRP A 68 -2.68 7.95 2.56
N ALA A 69 -2.67 9.29 2.53
CA ALA A 69 -3.86 10.10 2.79
C ALA A 69 -4.94 9.90 1.70
N GLY A 70 -4.53 9.81 0.43
CA GLY A 70 -5.42 9.53 -0.69
C GLY A 70 -6.11 8.17 -0.55
N VAL A 71 -5.37 7.12 -0.21
CA VAL A 71 -5.93 5.78 0.04
C VAL A 71 -6.82 5.77 1.29
N ALA A 72 -6.40 6.44 2.37
CA ALA A 72 -7.21 6.58 3.58
C ALA A 72 -8.60 7.16 3.28
N TRP A 73 -8.62 8.26 2.52
CA TRP A 73 -9.85 8.99 2.23
C TRP A 73 -10.65 8.36 1.10
N ALA A 74 -10.09 8.30 -0.10
CA ALA A 74 -10.84 7.98 -1.31
C ALA A 74 -11.17 6.48 -1.45
N PHE A 75 -10.32 5.62 -0.89
CA PHE A 75 -10.54 4.17 -0.92
C PHE A 75 -11.18 3.68 0.39
N HIS A 76 -10.48 3.79 1.52
CA HIS A 76 -10.96 3.21 2.78
C HIS A 76 -12.22 3.90 3.32
N TRP A 77 -12.23 5.23 3.38
CA TRP A 77 -13.36 5.97 3.93
C TRP A 77 -14.55 6.04 2.98
N GLN A 78 -14.33 6.51 1.75
CA GLN A 78 -15.42 6.81 0.81
C GLN A 78 -16.01 5.58 0.11
N ARG A 79 -15.21 4.53 -0.13
CA ARG A 79 -15.65 3.36 -0.91
C ARG A 79 -15.78 2.09 -0.08
N PHE A 80 -14.85 1.87 0.84
CA PHE A 80 -14.77 0.58 1.53
C PHE A 80 -15.51 0.57 2.87
N ALA A 81 -15.76 1.73 3.50
CA ALA A 81 -16.46 1.84 4.79
C ALA A 81 -17.88 1.30 4.78
N ASP A 82 -18.58 1.35 3.64
CA ASP A 82 -19.94 0.83 3.52
C ASP A 82 -19.96 -0.69 3.26
N ILE A 83 -18.82 -1.28 2.87
CA ILE A 83 -18.68 -2.71 2.57
C ILE A 83 -18.08 -3.47 3.76
N ASN A 84 -17.11 -2.87 4.45
CA ASN A 84 -16.35 -3.49 5.51
C ASN A 84 -16.31 -2.57 6.74
N THR A 85 -16.86 -3.03 7.86
CA THR A 85 -16.87 -2.29 9.13
C THR A 85 -15.48 -1.93 9.62
N GLY A 86 -14.47 -2.73 9.28
CA GLY A 86 -13.06 -2.47 9.57
C GLY A 86 -12.45 -1.31 8.77
N ALA A 87 -13.05 -0.91 7.64
CA ALA A 87 -12.44 0.05 6.74
C ALA A 87 -12.30 1.47 7.32
N ARG A 88 -13.18 1.87 8.24
CA ARG A 88 -13.05 3.14 8.96
C ARG A 88 -11.78 3.15 9.83
N TRP A 89 -11.46 2.02 10.47
CA TRP A 89 -10.22 1.88 11.24
C TRP A 89 -8.98 1.84 10.32
N PHE A 90 -9.08 1.20 9.16
CA PHE A 90 -8.02 1.25 8.15
C PHE A 90 -7.78 2.69 7.65
N ALA A 91 -8.85 3.47 7.41
CA ALA A 91 -8.71 4.87 7.03
C ALA A 91 -7.95 5.68 8.10
N LEU A 92 -8.30 5.51 9.38
CA LEU A 92 -7.60 6.19 10.49
C LEU A 92 -6.12 5.77 10.57
N ALA A 93 -5.83 4.47 10.45
CA ALA A 93 -4.44 3.98 10.46
C ALA A 93 -3.64 4.53 9.27
N PHE A 94 -4.23 4.58 8.08
CA PHE A 94 -3.57 5.11 6.89
C PHE A 94 -3.35 6.62 6.99
N ALA A 95 -4.32 7.37 7.53
CA ALA A 95 -4.17 8.79 7.81
C ALA A 95 -3.07 9.06 8.86
N ALA A 96 -3.00 8.23 9.91
CA ALA A 96 -1.92 8.30 10.90
C ALA A 96 -0.55 8.07 10.25
N GLN A 97 -0.42 7.07 9.36
CA GLN A 97 0.82 6.84 8.62
C GLN A 97 1.21 8.03 7.73
N ALA A 98 0.25 8.67 7.06
CA ALA A 98 0.51 9.89 6.30
C ALA A 98 1.07 11.02 7.20
N ALA A 99 0.48 11.22 8.37
CA ALA A 99 0.97 12.19 9.35
C ALA A 99 2.38 11.85 9.86
N LEU A 100 2.66 10.58 10.15
CA LEU A 100 3.97 10.11 10.58
C LEU A 100 5.05 10.36 9.52
N LEU A 101 4.75 10.11 8.24
CA LEU A 101 5.67 10.39 7.13
C LEU A 101 6.04 11.87 7.03
N LEU A 102 5.07 12.78 7.22
CA LEU A 102 5.33 14.22 7.19
C LEU A 102 6.10 14.71 8.43
N THR A 103 5.69 14.27 9.62
CA THR A 103 6.26 14.76 10.89
C THR A 103 7.64 14.17 11.18
N LEU A 104 7.82 12.87 10.96
CA LEU A 104 9.06 12.16 11.30
C LEU A 104 9.98 12.02 10.08
N GLY A 105 9.44 12.04 8.87
CA GLY A 105 10.20 11.83 7.63
C GLY A 105 10.93 13.08 7.12
N LEU A 106 10.51 14.28 7.49
CA LEU A 106 11.05 15.53 6.94
C LEU A 106 12.14 16.21 7.79
N GLY A 107 12.46 15.67 8.98
CA GLY A 107 13.55 16.20 9.83
C GLY A 107 14.96 16.02 9.25
N LYS A 108 16.00 16.41 9.99
CA LYS A 108 17.41 16.26 9.55
C LYS A 108 17.71 14.81 9.10
N ALA A 109 18.36 14.69 7.93
CA ALA A 109 18.67 13.39 7.35
C ALA A 109 19.72 12.65 8.20
N PRO A 110 19.44 11.41 8.64
CA PRO A 110 20.44 10.58 9.30
C PRO A 110 21.43 10.00 8.26
N GLN A 111 22.33 9.16 8.73
CA GLN A 111 23.23 8.40 7.86
C GLN A 111 22.44 7.51 6.88
N ALA A 112 23.01 7.31 5.69
CA ALA A 112 22.44 6.41 4.70
C ALA A 112 22.41 4.96 5.21
N PRO A 113 21.42 4.14 4.80
CA PRO A 113 21.42 2.72 5.10
C PRO A 113 22.65 2.00 4.52
N SER A 114 22.94 0.81 5.05
CA SER A 114 23.96 -0.07 4.47
C SER A 114 23.60 -0.43 3.01
N HIS A 115 24.62 -0.74 2.20
CA HIS A 115 24.43 -1.08 0.80
C HIS A 115 23.44 -2.26 0.60
N GLY A 116 23.54 -3.30 1.44
CA GLY A 116 22.66 -4.46 1.40
C GLY A 116 21.20 -4.11 1.71
N LEU A 117 20.95 -3.38 2.79
CA LEU A 117 19.59 -2.95 3.16
C LEU A 117 18.99 -2.03 2.09
N ARG A 118 19.82 -1.15 1.53
CA ARG A 118 19.40 -0.26 0.46
C ARG A 118 18.97 -1.03 -0.79
N ARG A 119 19.79 -1.98 -1.25
CA ARG A 119 19.47 -2.82 -2.40
C ARG A 119 18.19 -3.62 -2.16
N PHE A 120 18.04 -4.20 -0.98
CA PHE A 120 16.83 -4.94 -0.60
C PHE A 120 15.57 -4.04 -0.64
N GLY A 121 15.64 -2.84 -0.08
CA GLY A 121 14.56 -1.86 -0.14
C GLY A 121 14.20 -1.47 -1.57
N LEU A 122 15.20 -1.21 -2.42
CA LEU A 122 14.96 -0.92 -3.84
C LEU A 122 14.30 -2.10 -4.57
N THR A 123 14.70 -3.34 -4.28
CA THR A 123 14.05 -4.53 -4.85
C THR A 123 12.57 -4.62 -4.45
N ILE A 124 12.26 -4.38 -3.18
CA ILE A 124 10.86 -4.36 -2.70
C ILE A 124 10.06 -3.24 -3.37
N ALA A 125 10.63 -2.04 -3.46
CA ALA A 125 9.97 -0.91 -4.11
C ALA A 125 9.71 -1.19 -5.60
N SER A 126 10.68 -1.79 -6.32
CA SER A 126 10.49 -2.24 -7.70
C SER A 126 9.38 -3.28 -7.82
N ALA A 127 9.32 -4.26 -6.92
CA ALA A 127 8.27 -5.29 -6.91
C ALA A 127 6.88 -4.66 -6.70
N ALA A 128 6.76 -3.62 -5.87
CA ALA A 128 5.50 -2.90 -5.69
C ALA A 128 5.01 -2.18 -6.96
N LEU A 129 5.92 -1.70 -7.82
CA LEU A 129 5.55 -1.10 -9.12
C LEU A 129 5.10 -2.17 -10.14
N LEU A 130 5.51 -3.42 -9.94
CA LEU A 130 5.08 -4.57 -10.74
C LEU A 130 3.82 -5.24 -10.18
N TYR A 131 3.28 -4.79 -9.04
CA TYR A 131 2.06 -5.31 -8.42
C TYR A 131 0.85 -5.37 -9.37
N PRO A 132 0.63 -4.44 -10.32
CA PRO A 132 -0.45 -4.54 -11.30
C PRO A 132 -0.45 -5.85 -12.10
N LEU A 133 0.72 -6.47 -12.31
CA LEU A 133 0.86 -7.75 -13.02
C LEU A 133 0.23 -8.92 -12.27
N LEU A 134 0.00 -8.80 -10.95
CA LEU A 134 -0.63 -9.85 -10.16
C LEU A 134 -2.09 -10.08 -10.56
N ALA A 135 -2.78 -9.09 -11.12
CA ALA A 135 -4.15 -9.27 -11.61
C ALA A 135 -4.23 -10.31 -12.74
N PRO A 136 -3.57 -10.12 -13.90
CA PRO A 136 -3.60 -11.12 -14.98
C PRO A 136 -2.95 -12.44 -14.59
N LEU A 137 -1.88 -12.44 -13.78
CA LEU A 137 -1.26 -13.67 -13.28
C LEU A 137 -2.21 -14.51 -12.41
N ALA A 138 -3.19 -13.87 -11.75
CA ALA A 138 -4.24 -14.53 -10.99
C ALA A 138 -5.51 -14.81 -11.81
N GLY A 139 -5.46 -14.65 -13.14
CA GLY A 139 -6.62 -14.82 -14.03
C GLY A 139 -7.65 -13.69 -13.96
N ARG A 140 -7.32 -12.55 -13.32
CA ARG A 140 -8.18 -11.36 -13.26
C ARG A 140 -7.89 -10.43 -14.44
N GLY A 141 -8.88 -9.63 -14.86
CA GLY A 141 -8.68 -8.61 -15.90
C GLY A 141 -7.80 -7.45 -15.42
N TRP A 142 -7.13 -6.78 -16.36
CA TRP A 142 -6.30 -5.58 -16.08
C TRP A 142 -7.07 -4.45 -15.40
N ALA A 143 -8.38 -4.35 -15.62
CA ALA A 143 -9.23 -3.39 -14.92
C ALA A 143 -9.26 -3.60 -13.39
N GLN A 144 -8.86 -4.78 -12.90
CA GLN A 144 -8.74 -5.09 -11.48
C GLN A 144 -7.30 -4.99 -10.97
N ALA A 145 -6.39 -4.40 -11.75
CA ALA A 145 -5.00 -4.22 -11.34
C ALA A 145 -4.88 -3.21 -10.19
N GLU A 146 -3.94 -3.46 -9.28
CA GLU A 146 -3.77 -2.65 -8.08
C GLU A 146 -2.45 -1.89 -8.19
N ILE A 147 -2.53 -0.55 -8.06
CA ILE A 147 -1.41 0.36 -8.33
C ILE A 147 -1.03 1.11 -7.05
N ALA A 148 0.28 1.23 -6.80
CA ALA A 148 0.80 2.02 -5.69
C ALA A 148 0.35 3.48 -5.80
N GLY A 149 -0.11 4.05 -4.68
CA GLY A 149 -0.74 5.38 -4.62
C GLY A 149 -2.26 5.37 -4.77
N ALA A 150 -2.85 4.32 -5.34
CA ALA A 150 -4.30 4.18 -5.48
C ALA A 150 -4.89 3.05 -4.63
N MET A 151 -4.08 2.02 -4.34
CA MET A 151 -4.51 0.82 -3.62
C MET A 151 -3.64 0.59 -2.37
N PRO A 152 -4.22 0.09 -1.25
CA PRO A 152 -3.52 -0.06 0.02
C PRO A 152 -2.27 -0.94 -0.07
N ASP A 153 -2.39 -2.17 -0.56
CA ASP A 153 -1.30 -3.16 -0.58
C ASP A 153 -0.06 -2.71 -1.37
N PRO A 154 -0.16 -2.30 -2.65
CA PRO A 154 1.01 -1.83 -3.39
C PRO A 154 1.57 -0.52 -2.82
N THR A 155 0.74 0.35 -2.23
CA THR A 155 1.21 1.57 -1.55
C THR A 155 2.04 1.23 -0.32
N ALA A 156 1.56 0.30 0.51
CA ALA A 156 2.27 -0.16 1.68
C ALA A 156 3.59 -0.86 1.32
N LEU A 157 3.59 -1.72 0.28
CA LEU A 157 4.78 -2.41 -0.19
C LEU A 157 5.83 -1.42 -0.73
N PHE A 158 5.40 -0.45 -1.55
CA PHE A 158 6.29 0.58 -2.07
C PHE A 158 6.87 1.44 -0.94
N THR A 159 6.06 1.77 0.05
CA THR A 159 6.47 2.50 1.26
C THR A 159 7.54 1.75 2.03
N VAL A 160 7.34 0.45 2.31
CA VAL A 160 8.35 -0.38 2.97
C VAL A 160 9.66 -0.35 2.21
N GLY A 161 9.63 -0.57 0.89
CA GLY A 161 10.81 -0.55 0.04
C GLY A 161 11.59 0.77 0.13
N LEU A 162 10.90 1.90 0.01
CA LEU A 162 11.52 3.21 0.11
C LEU A 162 12.03 3.54 1.52
N LEU A 163 11.31 3.17 2.59
CA LEU A 163 11.76 3.39 3.97
C LEU A 163 13.03 2.59 4.31
N LEU A 164 13.21 1.41 3.71
CA LEU A 164 14.44 0.61 3.82
C LEU A 164 15.58 1.20 2.98
N ALA A 165 15.27 1.69 1.77
CA ALA A 165 16.24 2.24 0.83
C ALA A 165 16.77 3.64 1.19
N LEU A 166 16.01 4.41 1.96
CA LEU A 166 16.29 5.81 2.28
C LEU A 166 16.82 5.99 3.71
N PRO A 167 17.57 7.09 3.98
CA PRO A 167 17.98 7.45 5.33
C PRO A 167 16.76 7.83 6.17
N GLN A 168 16.41 7.03 7.17
CA GLN A 168 15.22 7.26 8.01
C GLN A 168 15.59 7.15 9.48
N ARG A 169 15.35 8.22 10.26
CA ARG A 169 15.75 8.27 11.68
C ARG A 169 14.84 7.38 12.52
N TYR A 170 13.54 7.45 12.27
CA TYR A 170 12.51 6.71 12.98
C TYR A 170 11.98 5.54 12.13
N ARG A 171 12.88 4.82 11.43
CA ARG A 171 12.51 3.78 10.46
C ARG A 171 11.56 2.73 11.06
N GLY A 172 11.85 2.23 12.27
CA GLY A 172 11.02 1.21 12.91
C GLY A 172 9.58 1.67 13.12
N VAL A 173 9.38 2.91 13.59
CA VAL A 173 8.05 3.52 13.77
C VAL A 173 7.34 3.67 12.42
N LEU A 174 8.05 4.20 11.41
CA LEU A 174 7.49 4.42 10.07
C LEU A 174 7.14 3.11 9.34
N LEU A 175 7.74 1.97 9.72
CA LEU A 175 7.46 0.66 9.13
C LEU A 175 6.29 -0.06 9.78
N ALA A 176 5.87 0.32 11.00
CA ALA A 176 4.86 -0.41 11.76
C ALA A 176 3.53 -0.53 11.00
N ILE A 177 2.95 0.60 10.58
CA ILE A 177 1.66 0.60 9.89
C ILE A 177 1.75 -0.03 8.48
N PRO A 178 2.76 0.28 7.63
CA PRO A 178 2.91 -0.38 6.34
C PRO A 178 3.02 -1.90 6.43
N VAL A 179 3.79 -2.42 7.39
CA VAL A 179 3.93 -3.87 7.57
C VAL A 179 2.62 -4.50 8.05
N LEU A 180 1.93 -3.88 9.01
CA LEU A 180 0.62 -4.35 9.47
C LEU A 180 -0.41 -4.34 8.34
N ALA A 181 -0.43 -3.30 7.51
CA ALA A 181 -1.30 -3.22 6.33
C ALA A 181 -1.04 -4.37 5.35
N LEU A 182 0.23 -4.72 5.09
CA LEU A 182 0.59 -5.86 4.23
C LEU A 182 0.16 -7.20 4.83
N VAL A 183 0.26 -7.38 6.15
CA VAL A 183 -0.23 -8.60 6.84
C VAL A 183 -1.74 -8.72 6.69
N VAL A 184 -2.48 -7.62 6.89
CA VAL A 184 -3.94 -7.58 6.71
C VAL A 184 -4.33 -7.85 5.25
N GLY A 185 -3.65 -7.24 4.28
CA GLY A 185 -3.88 -7.46 2.86
C GLY A 185 -3.63 -8.92 2.45
N TRP A 186 -2.49 -9.48 2.87
CA TRP A 186 -2.14 -10.88 2.60
C TRP A 186 -3.15 -11.87 3.22
N THR A 187 -3.53 -11.68 4.48
CA THR A 187 -4.52 -12.53 5.15
C THR A 187 -5.88 -12.44 4.47
N THR A 188 -6.33 -11.23 4.10
CA THR A 188 -7.58 -11.02 3.35
C THR A 188 -7.54 -11.74 2.00
N ALA A 189 -6.46 -11.60 1.23
CA ALA A 189 -6.30 -12.26 -0.06
C ALA A 189 -6.23 -13.79 0.06
N TRP A 190 -5.64 -14.33 1.13
CA TRP A 190 -5.65 -15.76 1.41
C TRP A 190 -7.07 -16.27 1.72
N LEU A 191 -7.78 -15.59 2.62
CA LEU A 191 -9.16 -15.95 3.00
C LEU A 191 -10.12 -15.92 1.81
N LEU A 192 -9.99 -14.94 0.91
CA LEU A 192 -10.79 -14.84 -0.31
C LEU A 192 -10.55 -15.97 -1.32
N ARG A 193 -9.42 -16.68 -1.23
CA ARG A 193 -9.11 -17.85 -2.07
C ARG A 193 -9.47 -19.17 -1.42
N ALA A 194 -9.49 -19.21 -0.08
CA ALA A 194 -9.70 -20.43 0.70
C ALA A 194 -11.18 -20.71 0.98
N GLY A 195 -12.05 -19.70 0.90
CA GLY A 195 -13.51 -19.84 0.96
C GLY A 195 -14.14 -19.95 -0.41
#